data_AF-A0A948FAK0-F1
#
_entry.id   AF-A0A948FAK0-F1
#
_cell.length_a   1.000
_cell.length_b   1.000
_cell.length_c   1.000
_cell.angle_alpha   90.00
_cell.angle_beta   90.00
_cell.angle_gamma   90.00
#
_symmetry.space_group_name_H-M   'P 1'
#
loop_
_entity.id
_entity.type
_entity.pdbx_description
1 polymer ?
#
loop_
_entity_poly.entity_id
_entity_poly.type
_entity_poly.pdbx_seq_one_letter_code
_entity_poly.pdbx_strand_id
1 'polypeptide(L)'
;MTITESQYNKLNEYIARTDLHPPAYSIPFGSQCTNWALRGLALAEIIPSMNGPRLELGPLQTFLFNPAAQALAWGFADRWNEINDAVNNSFSVAQQWQQRRRDPLTFDLDGDGIETVAASDTDPILFDHDGDGVKNGTGWVSADDGFLVMDRNGNGTIDNGTELFGDSTPLSGGGTAVDGFHALADQDTNADGVVNNLDANWNDLRVWQDINQDGESQTGELLTLDELGISGINVGKTENSQLLANGNQIADLGTFIKTDGTMGTMGEVGDLADVDLAEDTFHREFTDTLTIAAEAETLSDMQKQGSSIKRPLSRDSLLPWDWKTISPTWEGYVQSSPSLL
;
A
#
# COMPACT_ATOMS: atom_id res chain seq x y z
N MET A 1 49.84 -38.11 -9.56
CA MET A 1 50.55 -38.36 -8.29
C MET A 1 50.06 -39.70 -7.76
N THR A 2 50.93 -40.66 -7.53
CA THR A 2 50.57 -41.98 -7.01
C THR A 2 50.81 -41.96 -5.50
N ILE A 3 49.77 -42.19 -4.69
CA ILE A 3 49.89 -42.25 -3.23
C ILE A 3 50.35 -43.64 -2.80
N THR A 4 51.10 -43.71 -1.70
CA THR A 4 51.50 -44.99 -1.10
C THR A 4 50.35 -45.62 -0.31
N GLU A 5 50.40 -46.93 -0.11
CA GLU A 5 49.41 -47.66 0.69
C GLU A 5 49.30 -47.12 2.13
N SER A 6 50.42 -46.68 2.71
CA SER A 6 50.43 -46.03 4.01
C SER A 6 49.66 -44.69 4.02
N GLN A 7 49.87 -43.85 3.01
CA GLN A 7 49.15 -42.57 2.89
C GLN A 7 47.65 -42.79 2.65
N TYR A 8 47.29 -43.81 1.86
CA TYR A 8 45.91 -44.21 1.63
C TYR A 8 45.21 -44.64 2.94
N ASN A 9 45.87 -45.48 3.74
CA ASN A 9 45.32 -45.94 5.03
C ASN A 9 45.17 -44.77 6.02
N LYS A 10 46.16 -43.88 6.12
CA LYS A 10 46.07 -42.67 6.95
C LYS A 10 44.91 -41.77 6.55
N LEU A 11 44.67 -41.60 5.25
CA LEU A 11 43.57 -40.79 4.73
C LEU A 11 42.20 -41.40 5.08
N ASN A 12 42.05 -42.72 4.92
CA ASN A 12 40.82 -43.43 5.25
C ASN A 12 40.54 -43.44 6.76
N GLU A 13 41.56 -43.57 7.60
CA GLU A 13 41.42 -43.45 9.05
C GLU A 13 40.96 -42.04 9.46
N TYR A 14 41.49 -41.00 8.82
CA TYR A 14 41.04 -39.62 9.05
C TYR A 14 39.56 -39.46 8.69
N ILE A 15 39.15 -39.93 7.50
CA ILE A 15 37.76 -39.86 7.03
C ILE A 15 36.83 -40.57 8.02
N ALA A 16 37.14 -41.83 8.37
CA ALA A 16 36.33 -42.62 9.29
C ALA A 16 36.23 -41.99 10.69
N ARG A 17 37.33 -41.38 11.19
CA ARG A 17 37.31 -40.67 12.47
C ARG A 17 36.39 -39.46 12.44
N THR A 18 36.43 -38.66 11.36
CA THR A 18 35.61 -37.45 11.24
C THR A 18 34.14 -37.74 10.96
N ASP A 19 33.81 -38.90 10.41
CA ASP A 19 32.43 -39.39 10.29
C ASP A 19 31.81 -39.68 11.67
N LEU A 20 32.58 -40.34 12.54
CA LEU A 20 32.14 -40.66 13.91
C LEU A 20 32.19 -39.47 14.86
N HIS A 21 33.12 -38.54 14.63
CA HIS A 21 33.34 -37.36 15.48
C HIS A 21 33.55 -36.12 14.58
N PRO A 22 32.46 -35.54 14.07
CA PRO A 22 32.56 -34.38 13.20
C PRO A 22 33.23 -33.21 13.96
N PRO A 23 34.17 -32.47 13.32
CA PRO A 23 34.81 -31.32 13.94
C PRO A 23 33.77 -30.24 14.29
N ALA A 24 34.03 -29.46 15.34
CA ALA A 24 33.16 -28.35 15.71
C ALA A 24 33.08 -27.32 14.56
N TYR A 25 31.89 -27.17 13.99
CA TYR A 25 31.63 -26.33 12.83
C TYR A 25 31.46 -24.86 13.26
N SER A 26 32.57 -24.13 13.47
CA SER A 26 32.53 -22.71 13.87
C SER A 26 33.31 -21.76 12.97
N ILE A 27 33.69 -22.18 11.75
CA ILE A 27 34.28 -21.26 10.76
C ILE A 27 33.15 -20.73 9.87
N PRO A 28 32.97 -19.41 9.74
CA PRO A 28 31.90 -18.85 8.92
C PRO A 28 32.17 -19.09 7.42
N PHE A 29 31.09 -19.11 6.63
CA PHE A 29 31.11 -19.06 5.15
C PHE A 29 31.52 -20.33 4.38
N GLY A 30 31.08 -21.53 4.81
CA GLY A 30 31.05 -22.73 3.94
C GLY A 30 32.41 -23.34 3.53
N SER A 31 33.55 -22.76 3.93
CA SER A 31 34.92 -23.23 3.62
C SER A 31 35.34 -24.52 4.35
N GLN A 32 34.40 -25.16 5.04
CA GLN A 32 34.65 -26.26 5.98
C GLN A 32 35.03 -27.56 5.26
N CYS A 33 34.41 -27.85 4.12
CA CYS A 33 34.71 -29.04 3.31
C CYS A 33 36.13 -28.98 2.73
N THR A 34 36.56 -27.81 2.26
CA THR A 34 37.91 -27.60 1.70
C THR A 34 38.97 -27.69 2.78
N ASN A 35 38.73 -27.10 3.96
CA ASN A 35 39.64 -27.16 5.09
C ASN A 35 39.76 -28.58 5.66
N TRP A 36 38.65 -29.31 5.74
CA TRP A 36 38.62 -30.73 6.10
C TRP A 36 39.41 -31.59 5.10
N ALA A 37 39.19 -31.42 3.80
CA ALA A 37 39.90 -32.17 2.77
C ALA A 37 41.41 -31.89 2.79
N LEU A 38 41.84 -30.64 2.90
CA LEU A 38 43.25 -30.27 2.96
C LEU A 38 43.93 -30.75 4.25
N ARG A 39 43.22 -30.75 5.39
CA ARG A 39 43.70 -31.34 6.64
C ARG A 39 43.92 -32.85 6.50
N GLY A 40 42.95 -33.55 5.91
CA GLY A 40 43.07 -34.99 5.65
C GLY A 40 44.29 -35.32 4.79
N LEU A 41 44.50 -34.57 3.71
CA LEU A 41 45.66 -34.73 2.83
C LEU A 41 46.99 -34.38 3.53
N ALA A 42 47.02 -33.36 4.38
CA ALA A 42 48.23 -32.96 5.11
C ALA A 42 48.60 -33.98 6.21
N LEU A 43 47.61 -34.47 6.98
CA LEU A 43 47.82 -35.50 8.01
C LEU A 43 48.19 -36.86 7.40
N ALA A 44 47.67 -37.15 6.20
CA ALA A 44 48.10 -38.30 5.41
C ALA A 44 49.47 -38.11 4.76
N GLU A 45 50.16 -36.97 4.98
CA GLU A 45 51.47 -36.65 4.40
C GLU A 45 51.47 -36.66 2.85
N ILE A 46 50.30 -36.43 2.25
CA ILE A 46 50.14 -36.32 0.78
C ILE A 46 50.53 -34.90 0.33
N ILE A 47 50.30 -33.90 1.19
CA ILE A 47 50.74 -32.51 0.98
C ILE A 47 51.56 -32.03 2.19
N PRO A 48 52.51 -31.10 2.01
CA PRO A 48 53.48 -30.72 3.05
C PRO A 48 52.88 -29.87 4.19
N SER A 49 51.74 -29.20 3.97
CA SER A 49 51.02 -28.48 5.03
C SER A 49 49.58 -28.18 4.59
N MET A 50 48.73 -27.75 5.52
CA MET A 50 47.39 -27.24 5.21
C MET A 50 47.38 -26.01 4.29
N ASN A 51 48.50 -25.28 4.21
CA ASN A 51 48.68 -24.16 3.29
C ASN A 51 49.14 -24.64 1.89
N GLY A 52 49.21 -25.96 1.68
CA GLY A 52 49.76 -26.60 0.47
C GLY A 52 51.29 -26.47 0.36
N PRO A 53 51.90 -27.03 -0.71
CA PRO A 53 53.21 -26.54 -1.15
C PRO A 53 53.09 -25.04 -1.49
N ARG A 54 54.18 -24.27 -1.41
CA ARG A 54 54.25 -23.00 -2.14
C ARG A 54 54.17 -23.34 -3.62
N LEU A 55 52.95 -23.40 -4.14
CA LEU A 55 52.73 -23.60 -5.56
C LEU A 55 52.91 -22.22 -6.18
N GLU A 56 53.92 -22.06 -7.04
CA GLU A 56 54.02 -20.92 -7.95
C GLU A 56 52.90 -21.03 -8.98
N LEU A 57 51.67 -20.77 -8.55
CA LEU A 57 50.47 -20.76 -9.37
C LEU A 57 50.20 -19.35 -9.86
N GLY A 58 49.70 -19.25 -11.09
CA GLY A 58 49.23 -17.99 -11.64
C GLY A 58 48.02 -17.46 -10.85
N PRO A 59 47.70 -16.15 -10.96
CA PRO A 59 46.70 -15.47 -10.12
C PRO A 59 45.32 -16.16 -10.07
N LEU A 60 44.86 -16.68 -11.21
CA LEU A 60 43.58 -17.41 -11.34
C LEU A 60 43.54 -18.73 -10.55
N GLN A 61 44.65 -19.45 -10.52
CA GLN A 61 44.76 -20.73 -9.83
C GLN A 61 44.90 -20.51 -8.31
N THR A 62 45.61 -19.47 -7.90
CA THR A 62 45.62 -19.04 -6.48
C THR A 62 44.21 -18.64 -6.03
N PHE A 63 43.45 -17.93 -6.86
CA PHE A 63 42.07 -17.54 -6.56
C PHE A 63 41.12 -18.74 -6.41
N LEU A 64 41.24 -19.74 -7.27
CA LEU A 64 40.37 -20.92 -7.29
C LEU A 64 40.65 -21.94 -6.18
N PHE A 65 41.85 -21.96 -5.58
CA PHE A 65 42.25 -23.02 -4.64
C PHE A 65 42.79 -22.52 -3.29
N ASN A 66 43.00 -21.21 -3.10
CA ASN A 66 43.40 -20.64 -1.81
C ASN A 66 42.17 -20.17 -1.02
N PRO A 67 41.85 -20.78 0.13
CA PRO A 67 40.68 -20.39 0.93
C PRO A 67 40.74 -18.93 1.45
N ALA A 68 41.93 -18.35 1.65
CA ALA A 68 42.07 -16.94 2.02
C ALA A 68 41.79 -16.00 0.84
N ALA A 69 42.16 -16.40 -0.38
CA ALA A 69 41.85 -15.63 -1.60
C ALA A 69 40.35 -15.74 -1.93
N GLN A 70 39.74 -16.91 -1.72
CA GLN A 70 38.29 -17.10 -1.84
C GLN A 70 37.52 -16.29 -0.80
N ALA A 71 37.98 -16.23 0.47
CA ALA A 71 37.34 -15.39 1.48
C ALA A 71 37.35 -13.89 1.11
N LEU A 72 38.45 -13.40 0.52
CA LEU A 72 38.54 -12.01 0.03
C LEU A 72 37.69 -11.77 -1.23
N ALA A 73 37.61 -12.75 -2.12
CA ALA A 73 36.79 -12.70 -3.33
C ALA A 73 35.28 -12.73 -3.05
N TRP A 74 34.87 -13.55 -2.07
CA TRP A 74 33.47 -13.71 -1.67
C TRP A 74 33.03 -12.60 -0.72
N GLY A 75 33.94 -11.97 0.04
CA GLY A 75 33.67 -10.69 0.69
C GLY A 75 33.31 -9.56 -0.30
N PHE A 76 33.71 -9.68 -1.58
CA PHE A 76 33.23 -8.82 -2.65
C PHE A 76 31.92 -9.31 -3.28
N ALA A 77 31.64 -10.63 -3.28
CA ALA A 77 30.40 -11.22 -3.82
C ALA A 77 29.21 -11.10 -2.86
N ASP A 78 29.43 -11.09 -1.54
CA ASP A 78 28.35 -10.92 -0.55
C ASP A 78 27.82 -9.49 -0.50
N ARG A 79 28.60 -8.50 -0.96
CA ARG A 79 28.06 -7.15 -1.30
C ARG A 79 27.10 -7.15 -2.48
N TRP A 80 26.94 -8.26 -3.20
CA TRP A 80 25.94 -8.45 -4.25
C TRP A 80 24.74 -9.31 -3.82
N ASN A 81 24.78 -9.89 -2.61
CA ASN A 81 23.69 -10.73 -2.06
C ASN A 81 22.80 -9.99 -1.06
N GLU A 82 23.12 -8.74 -0.73
CA GLU A 82 22.22 -7.87 0.00
C GLU A 82 21.15 -7.36 -1.00
N ILE A 83 19.87 -7.55 -0.66
CA ILE A 83 18.78 -6.87 -1.38
C ILE A 83 19.17 -5.39 -1.40
N ASN A 84 19.27 -4.82 -2.60
CA ASN A 84 19.66 -3.42 -2.78
C ASN A 84 18.92 -2.53 -1.78
N ASP A 85 19.64 -1.65 -1.07
CA ASP A 85 19.06 -0.83 -0.01
C ASP A 85 17.82 -0.05 -0.46
N ALA A 86 17.78 0.41 -1.71
CA ALA A 86 16.59 1.08 -2.24
C ALA A 86 15.42 0.10 -2.41
N VAL A 87 15.66 -1.13 -2.85
CA VAL A 87 14.63 -2.19 -2.92
C VAL A 87 14.16 -2.59 -1.52
N ASN A 88 15.08 -2.77 -0.56
CA ASN A 88 14.73 -3.09 0.82
C ASN A 88 13.97 -1.95 1.51
N ASN A 89 14.36 -0.70 1.23
CA ASN A 89 13.66 0.48 1.71
C ASN A 89 12.28 0.61 1.05
N SER A 90 12.17 0.47 -0.27
CA SER A 90 10.87 0.47 -0.97
C SER A 90 9.97 -0.66 -0.48
N PHE A 91 10.50 -1.85 -0.21
CA PHE A 91 9.75 -2.96 0.36
C PHE A 91 9.29 -2.65 1.79
N SER A 92 10.17 -2.12 2.64
CA SER A 92 9.83 -1.76 4.02
C SER A 92 8.82 -0.62 4.08
N VAL A 93 8.95 0.40 3.21
CA VAL A 93 7.98 1.49 3.03
C VAL A 93 6.66 0.95 2.50
N ALA A 94 6.66 0.03 1.53
CA ALA A 94 5.45 -0.61 1.02
C ALA A 94 4.75 -1.47 2.08
N GLN A 95 5.50 -2.17 2.94
CA GLN A 95 4.93 -2.92 4.07
C GLN A 95 4.31 -2.02 5.14
N GLN A 96 4.79 -0.79 5.26
CA GLN A 96 4.24 0.23 6.16
C GLN A 96 3.24 1.15 5.46
N TRP A 97 2.97 0.91 4.17
CA TRP A 97 2.00 1.69 3.43
C TRP A 97 0.61 1.35 3.97
N GLN A 98 0.12 2.18 4.87
CA GLN A 98 -1.28 2.22 5.20
C GLN A 98 -1.97 2.95 4.04
N GLN A 99 -3.07 2.38 3.54
CA GLN A 99 -3.95 3.18 2.69
C GLN A 99 -4.23 4.49 3.42
N ARG A 100 -4.15 5.61 2.69
CA ARG A 100 -4.51 6.89 3.26
C ARG A 100 -5.97 6.78 3.69
N ARG A 101 -6.19 6.95 4.98
CA ARG A 101 -7.52 6.89 5.58
C ARG A 101 -8.32 8.04 5.00
N ARG A 102 -9.53 7.76 4.51
CA ARG A 102 -10.49 8.79 4.14
C ARG A 102 -11.56 8.71 5.20
N ASP A 103 -11.53 9.63 6.14
CA ASP A 103 -12.20 9.49 7.43
C ASP A 103 -13.22 10.64 7.62
N PRO A 104 -14.29 10.67 6.80
CA PRO A 104 -15.34 11.64 6.99
C PRO A 104 -16.15 11.33 8.25
N LEU A 105 -16.44 12.39 9.00
CA LEU A 105 -17.34 12.37 10.13
C LEU A 105 -18.78 12.13 9.63
N THR A 106 -19.37 11.03 10.07
CA THR A 106 -20.61 10.44 9.53
C THR A 106 -21.68 10.37 10.61
N PHE A 107 -22.91 10.73 10.26
CA PHE A 107 -24.11 10.66 11.09
C PHE A 107 -24.98 9.47 10.71
N ASP A 108 -25.45 8.76 11.73
CA ASP A 108 -26.63 7.90 11.65
C ASP A 108 -27.89 8.78 11.66
N LEU A 109 -28.73 8.67 10.64
CA LEU A 109 -29.93 9.51 10.51
C LEU A 109 -31.24 8.79 10.85
N ASP A 110 -31.27 7.46 10.88
CA ASP A 110 -32.49 6.67 11.10
C ASP A 110 -32.52 5.93 12.45
N GLY A 111 -31.37 5.88 13.13
CA GLY A 111 -31.20 5.37 14.48
C GLY A 111 -30.95 3.87 14.57
N ASP A 112 -30.49 3.21 13.51
CA ASP A 112 -30.09 1.80 13.54
C ASP A 112 -28.57 1.55 13.51
N GLY A 113 -27.79 2.64 13.51
CA GLY A 113 -26.34 2.69 13.57
C GLY A 113 -25.71 2.87 12.18
N ILE A 114 -24.55 3.53 12.11
CA ILE A 114 -23.89 3.85 10.83
C ILE A 114 -23.67 2.62 9.93
N GLU A 115 -24.27 2.68 8.74
CA GLU A 115 -24.16 1.70 7.69
C GLU A 115 -23.31 2.23 6.52
N THR A 116 -22.63 1.32 5.85
CA THR A 116 -21.80 1.66 4.70
C THR A 116 -21.93 0.62 3.59
N VAL A 117 -21.56 1.00 2.37
CA VAL A 117 -21.46 0.14 1.21
C VAL A 117 -20.00 -0.07 0.79
N ALA A 118 -19.71 -1.23 0.23
CA ALA A 118 -18.37 -1.56 -0.26
C ALA A 118 -18.04 -0.75 -1.53
N ALA A 119 -16.75 -0.52 -1.78
CA ALA A 119 -16.31 -0.11 -3.11
C ALA A 119 -16.78 -1.15 -4.15
N SER A 120 -17.43 -0.66 -5.21
CA SER A 120 -18.10 -1.50 -6.21
C SER A 120 -17.29 -1.56 -7.51
N ASP A 121 -16.97 -2.78 -7.96
CA ASP A 121 -16.27 -2.98 -9.24
C ASP A 121 -17.15 -2.69 -10.47
N THR A 122 -18.48 -2.76 -10.33
CA THR A 122 -19.41 -2.68 -11.46
C THR A 122 -20.11 -1.34 -11.60
N ASP A 123 -20.28 -0.65 -10.47
CA ASP A 123 -20.94 0.66 -10.37
C ASP A 123 -20.24 1.45 -9.26
N PRO A 124 -18.99 1.90 -9.50
CA PRO A 124 -18.17 2.55 -8.49
C PRO A 124 -18.70 3.96 -8.19
N ILE A 125 -18.81 4.28 -6.90
CA ILE A 125 -18.94 5.66 -6.43
C ILE A 125 -17.55 6.29 -6.52
N LEU A 126 -17.46 7.42 -7.20
CA LEU A 126 -16.20 8.11 -7.46
C LEU A 126 -16.19 9.46 -6.72
N PHE A 127 -15.23 9.66 -5.82
CA PHE A 127 -15.09 10.91 -5.09
C PHE A 127 -13.61 11.31 -4.94
N ASP A 128 -13.36 12.63 -4.92
CA ASP A 128 -12.03 13.20 -4.68
C ASP A 128 -11.86 13.47 -3.19
N HIS A 129 -11.37 12.48 -2.44
CA HIS A 129 -11.27 12.59 -0.99
C HIS A 129 -10.14 13.49 -0.47
N ASP A 130 -9.11 13.81 -1.25
CA ASP A 130 -8.03 14.74 -0.83
C ASP A 130 -8.02 16.10 -1.55
N GLY A 131 -8.95 16.33 -2.47
CA GLY A 131 -8.99 17.56 -3.24
C GLY A 131 -7.83 17.70 -4.21
N ASP A 132 -7.27 16.58 -4.70
CA ASP A 132 -6.15 16.58 -5.65
C ASP A 132 -6.61 16.67 -7.13
N GLY A 133 -7.92 16.68 -7.36
CA GLY A 133 -8.55 16.74 -8.68
C GLY A 133 -8.75 15.38 -9.34
N VAL A 134 -8.48 14.27 -8.64
CA VAL A 134 -8.69 12.89 -9.12
C VAL A 134 -9.73 12.21 -8.25
N LYS A 135 -10.85 11.81 -8.86
CA LYS A 135 -11.85 10.99 -8.18
C LYS A 135 -11.39 9.53 -8.16
N ASN A 136 -11.38 8.90 -7.00
CA ASN A 136 -11.08 7.48 -6.82
C ASN A 136 -12.37 6.72 -6.49
N GLY A 137 -12.43 5.46 -6.89
CA GLY A 137 -13.46 4.55 -6.41
C GLY A 137 -13.35 4.44 -4.90
N THR A 138 -14.49 4.38 -4.21
CA THR A 138 -14.49 4.33 -2.75
C THR A 138 -15.66 3.49 -2.23
N GLY A 139 -15.49 2.92 -1.04
CA GLY A 139 -16.62 2.59 -0.19
C GLY A 139 -17.33 3.87 0.22
N TRP A 140 -18.58 3.76 0.63
CA TRP A 140 -19.42 4.93 0.87
C TRP A 140 -20.33 4.71 2.06
N VAL A 141 -20.87 5.80 2.59
CA VAL A 141 -21.97 5.73 3.55
C VAL A 141 -23.23 5.20 2.87
N SER A 142 -24.06 4.44 3.57
CA SER A 142 -25.36 4.02 3.04
C SER A 142 -26.29 5.21 2.81
N ALA A 143 -27.33 5.04 1.98
CA ALA A 143 -28.20 6.14 1.55
C ALA A 143 -29.12 6.70 2.65
N ASP A 144 -29.28 5.97 3.75
CA ASP A 144 -30.00 6.34 4.97
C ASP A 144 -29.17 7.25 5.88
N ASP A 145 -27.84 7.23 5.77
CA ASP A 145 -26.91 7.98 6.62
C ASP A 145 -26.26 9.15 5.86
N GLY A 146 -25.41 9.94 6.52
CA GLY A 146 -24.80 11.08 5.83
C GLY A 146 -23.54 11.66 6.44
N PHE A 147 -22.76 12.38 5.63
CA PHE A 147 -21.51 13.02 6.04
C PHE A 147 -21.75 14.41 6.61
N LEU A 148 -21.01 14.80 7.65
CA LEU A 148 -20.90 16.21 8.01
C LEU A 148 -20.05 16.94 6.97
N VAL A 149 -20.58 18.06 6.47
CA VAL A 149 -19.95 18.83 5.39
C VAL A 149 -20.06 20.33 5.64
N MET A 150 -19.18 21.09 4.99
CA MET A 150 -19.24 22.54 4.89
C MET A 150 -18.73 22.96 3.51
N ASP A 151 -19.58 23.65 2.74
CA ASP A 151 -19.18 24.27 1.47
C ASP A 151 -18.21 25.42 1.77
N ARG A 152 -16.92 25.16 1.59
CA ARG A 152 -15.84 26.09 1.97
C ARG A 152 -15.51 27.05 0.84
N ASN A 153 -15.84 26.69 -0.40
CA ASN A 153 -15.54 27.50 -1.58
C ASN A 153 -16.75 28.35 -2.04
N GLY A 154 -17.94 28.10 -1.51
CA GLY A 154 -19.18 28.83 -1.74
C GLY A 154 -19.82 28.54 -3.10
N ASN A 155 -19.57 27.37 -3.70
CA ASN A 155 -20.09 27.00 -5.01
C ASN A 155 -21.49 26.36 -4.96
N GLY A 156 -22.00 26.05 -3.76
CA GLY A 156 -23.33 25.48 -3.52
C GLY A 156 -23.40 23.96 -3.62
N THR A 157 -22.27 23.27 -3.72
CA THR A 157 -22.13 21.81 -3.79
C THR A 157 -20.97 21.36 -2.91
N ILE A 158 -20.95 20.08 -2.54
CA ILE A 158 -19.78 19.45 -1.90
C ILE A 158 -19.06 18.66 -2.99
N ASP A 159 -17.90 19.13 -3.42
CA ASP A 159 -17.23 18.61 -4.62
C ASP A 159 -15.96 17.79 -4.33
N ASN A 160 -15.38 17.92 -3.13
CA ASN A 160 -14.21 17.16 -2.71
C ASN A 160 -14.04 17.06 -1.19
N GLY A 161 -13.07 16.27 -0.73
CA GLY A 161 -12.83 15.97 0.68
C GLY A 161 -12.34 17.13 1.53
N THR A 162 -11.90 18.24 0.92
CA THR A 162 -11.65 19.48 1.68
C THR A 162 -12.93 20.11 2.23
N GLU A 163 -14.10 19.70 1.74
CA GLU A 163 -15.44 20.15 2.17
C GLU A 163 -16.12 19.16 3.12
N LEU A 164 -15.64 17.92 3.17
CA LEU A 164 -15.96 16.96 4.23
C LEU A 164 -15.27 17.36 5.55
N PHE A 165 -15.64 16.72 6.64
CA PHE A 165 -14.95 16.76 7.93
C PHE A 165 -14.12 15.49 8.12
N GLY A 166 -12.83 15.54 7.80
CA GLY A 166 -11.88 14.42 7.85
C GLY A 166 -10.42 14.90 7.75
N ASP A 167 -9.48 14.00 7.48
CA ASP A 167 -8.03 14.23 7.39
C ASP A 167 -7.61 15.24 6.32
N SER A 168 -8.46 15.46 5.33
CA SER A 168 -8.24 16.36 4.21
C SER A 168 -8.88 17.74 4.43
N THR A 169 -9.58 17.93 5.55
CA THR A 169 -10.18 19.23 5.90
C THR A 169 -9.10 20.26 6.22
N PRO A 170 -9.09 21.44 5.56
CA PRO A 170 -8.19 22.52 5.90
C PRO A 170 -8.58 23.18 7.24
N LEU A 171 -7.58 23.43 8.10
CA LEU A 171 -7.76 24.08 9.40
C LEU A 171 -7.55 25.60 9.31
N SER A 172 -8.25 26.36 10.15
CA SER A 172 -8.09 27.82 10.26
C SER A 172 -6.66 28.25 10.59
N GLY A 173 -5.93 27.44 11.36
CA GLY A 173 -4.51 27.63 11.70
C GLY A 173 -3.51 27.27 10.60
N GLY A 174 -3.99 26.76 9.47
CA GLY A 174 -3.19 26.22 8.37
C GLY A 174 -2.87 24.74 8.52
N GLY A 175 -2.60 24.08 7.39
CA GLY A 175 -2.50 22.62 7.32
C GLY A 175 -3.87 21.96 7.19
N THR A 176 -3.89 20.63 7.31
CA THR A 176 -5.12 19.82 7.33
C THR A 176 -5.32 19.17 8.69
N ALA A 177 -6.56 18.77 8.96
CA ALA A 177 -6.90 18.04 10.16
C ALA A 177 -6.19 16.67 10.19
N VAL A 178 -6.18 16.05 11.37
CA VAL A 178 -5.62 14.69 11.52
C VAL A 178 -6.69 13.62 11.42
N ASP A 179 -7.95 14.03 11.62
CA ASP A 179 -9.17 13.22 11.59
C ASP A 179 -10.41 14.15 11.59
N GLY A 180 -11.61 13.59 11.45
CA GLY A 180 -12.86 14.33 11.37
C GLY A 180 -13.25 15.10 12.64
N PHE A 181 -12.87 14.59 13.82
CA PHE A 181 -13.12 15.27 15.09
C PHE A 181 -12.16 16.45 15.33
N HIS A 182 -10.92 16.38 14.84
CA HIS A 182 -9.99 17.50 14.83
C HIS A 182 -10.48 18.60 13.88
N ALA A 183 -11.03 18.23 12.72
CA ALA A 183 -11.70 19.17 11.82
C ALA A 183 -12.90 19.85 12.49
N LEU A 184 -13.71 19.09 13.25
CA LEU A 184 -14.84 19.62 14.01
C LEU A 184 -14.39 20.57 15.13
N ALA A 185 -13.29 20.24 15.83
CA ALA A 185 -12.73 21.07 16.90
C ALA A 185 -12.37 22.48 16.42
N ASP A 186 -11.96 22.65 15.17
CA ASP A 186 -11.66 23.97 14.57
C ASP A 186 -12.92 24.85 14.42
N GLN A 187 -14.11 24.24 14.44
CA GLN A 187 -15.40 24.96 14.39
C GLN A 187 -15.96 25.33 15.77
N ASP A 188 -15.37 24.82 16.87
CA ASP A 188 -15.68 25.23 18.25
C ASP A 188 -14.97 26.56 18.55
N THR A 189 -15.55 27.64 18.03
CA THR A 189 -14.97 28.99 18.08
C THR A 189 -14.99 29.60 19.48
N ASN A 190 -15.85 29.08 20.37
CA ASN A 190 -15.95 29.54 21.75
C ASN A 190 -15.14 28.64 22.74
N ALA A 191 -14.65 27.49 22.27
CA ALA A 191 -13.87 26.49 22.99
C ALA A 191 -14.58 25.89 24.21
N ASP A 192 -15.89 25.67 24.13
CA ASP A 192 -16.71 25.05 25.18
C ASP A 192 -16.83 23.52 25.06
N GLY A 193 -16.27 22.94 23.99
CA GLY A 193 -16.27 21.51 23.69
C GLY A 193 -17.46 21.04 22.85
N VAL A 194 -18.35 21.96 22.43
CA VAL A 194 -19.57 21.66 21.68
C VAL A 194 -19.75 22.66 20.54
N VAL A 195 -19.67 22.19 19.29
CA VAL A 195 -20.02 23.01 18.13
C VAL A 195 -21.54 23.17 18.09
N ASN A 196 -22.04 24.40 18.26
CA ASN A 196 -23.46 24.71 18.34
C ASN A 196 -23.78 26.12 17.80
N ASN A 197 -25.01 26.60 17.97
CA ASN A 197 -25.46 27.90 17.45
C ASN A 197 -24.75 29.14 18.05
N LEU A 198 -23.89 28.96 19.04
CA LEU A 198 -23.01 29.99 19.58
C LEU A 198 -21.70 30.12 18.79
N ASP A 199 -21.43 29.20 17.85
CA ASP A 199 -20.25 29.20 17.00
C ASP A 199 -20.46 29.91 15.67
N ALA A 200 -19.40 30.54 15.18
CA ALA A 200 -19.47 31.44 14.03
C ALA A 200 -20.01 30.77 12.75
N ASN A 201 -19.63 29.50 12.52
CA ASN A 201 -19.90 28.78 11.27
C ASN A 201 -21.02 27.73 11.41
N TRP A 202 -21.75 27.70 12.53
CA TRP A 202 -22.81 26.71 12.77
C TRP A 202 -23.83 26.64 11.63
N ASN A 203 -24.25 27.80 11.13
CA ASN A 203 -25.27 27.89 10.08
C ASN A 203 -24.75 27.47 8.69
N ASP A 204 -23.45 27.23 8.54
CA ASP A 204 -22.83 26.78 7.29
C ASP A 204 -22.67 25.25 7.27
N LEU A 205 -22.78 24.58 8.42
CA LEU A 205 -22.73 23.12 8.52
C LEU A 205 -23.98 22.47 7.92
N ARG A 206 -23.77 21.40 7.16
CA ARG A 206 -24.82 20.55 6.60
C ARG A 206 -24.49 19.08 6.83
N VAL A 207 -25.49 18.23 6.68
CA VAL A 207 -25.31 16.80 6.48
C VAL A 207 -25.62 16.49 5.02
N TRP A 208 -24.68 15.83 4.35
CA TRP A 208 -24.87 15.32 2.98
C TRP A 208 -25.31 13.86 3.04
N GLN A 209 -26.57 13.63 2.68
CA GLN A 209 -27.15 12.31 2.48
C GLN A 209 -27.22 12.02 0.99
N ASP A 210 -26.26 11.26 0.47
CA ASP A 210 -26.22 10.85 -0.94
C ASP A 210 -27.24 9.73 -1.19
N ILE A 211 -28.47 10.13 -1.57
CA ILE A 211 -29.63 9.22 -1.66
C ILE A 211 -29.50 8.32 -2.88
N ASN A 212 -28.95 8.85 -3.98
CA ASN A 212 -28.84 8.14 -5.24
C ASN A 212 -27.50 7.38 -5.38
N GLN A 213 -26.57 7.59 -4.44
CA GLN A 213 -25.28 6.92 -4.35
C GLN A 213 -24.41 7.17 -5.59
N ASP A 214 -24.38 8.41 -6.08
CA ASP A 214 -23.58 8.80 -7.26
C ASP A 214 -22.30 9.59 -6.91
N GLY A 215 -22.10 9.95 -5.64
CA GLY A 215 -20.91 10.67 -5.18
C GLY A 215 -20.87 12.14 -5.61
N GLU A 216 -21.98 12.71 -6.09
CA GLU A 216 -22.07 14.12 -6.48
C GLU A 216 -23.10 14.83 -5.60
N SER A 217 -22.68 15.82 -4.81
CA SER A 217 -23.63 16.50 -3.93
C SER A 217 -24.67 17.32 -4.69
N GLN A 218 -25.94 17.11 -4.38
CA GLN A 218 -27.06 17.82 -4.99
C GLN A 218 -27.88 18.61 -3.97
N THR A 219 -28.56 19.67 -4.40
CA THR A 219 -29.33 20.55 -3.48
C THR A 219 -30.41 19.80 -2.69
N GLY A 220 -30.94 18.69 -3.22
CA GLY A 220 -31.94 17.87 -2.51
C GLY A 220 -31.38 16.93 -1.45
N GLU A 221 -30.05 16.84 -1.34
CA GLU A 221 -29.31 15.89 -0.50
C GLU A 221 -28.58 16.57 0.68
N LEU A 222 -28.63 17.90 0.74
CA LEU A 222 -28.01 18.69 1.79
C LEU A 222 -29.05 19.10 2.83
N LEU A 223 -28.95 18.52 4.01
CA LEU A 223 -29.82 18.77 5.15
C LEU A 223 -29.14 19.72 6.14
N THR A 224 -29.89 20.65 6.68
CA THR A 224 -29.44 21.47 7.81
C THR A 224 -29.48 20.68 9.12
N LEU A 225 -28.62 21.04 10.08
CA LEU A 225 -28.64 20.41 11.41
C LEU A 225 -29.98 20.63 12.13
N ASP A 226 -30.62 21.78 11.93
CA ASP A 226 -31.94 22.07 12.49
C ASP A 226 -33.04 21.16 11.91
N GLU A 227 -33.00 20.84 10.61
CA GLU A 227 -33.96 19.91 9.96
C GLU A 227 -33.82 18.48 10.50
N LEU A 228 -32.60 18.09 10.87
CA LEU A 228 -32.29 16.82 11.53
C LEU A 228 -32.56 16.86 13.04
N GLY A 229 -32.96 18.00 13.58
CA GLY A 229 -33.21 18.17 15.01
C GLY A 229 -31.94 18.06 15.86
N ILE A 230 -30.79 18.42 15.31
CA ILE A 230 -29.48 18.48 15.97
C ILE A 230 -29.23 19.92 16.45
N SER A 231 -28.91 20.07 17.74
CA SER A 231 -28.68 21.37 18.39
C SER A 231 -27.22 21.62 18.78
N GLY A 232 -26.38 20.59 18.73
CA GLY A 232 -24.94 20.71 18.95
C GLY A 232 -24.22 19.39 18.69
N ILE A 233 -22.93 19.45 18.42
CA ILE A 233 -22.07 18.29 18.14
C ILE A 233 -20.90 18.34 19.12
N ASN A 234 -20.68 17.26 19.88
CA ASN A 234 -19.59 17.22 20.84
C ASN A 234 -18.27 16.97 20.10
N VAL A 235 -17.25 17.78 20.41
CA VAL A 235 -15.91 17.67 19.79
C VAL A 235 -15.15 16.44 20.31
N GLY A 236 -15.50 15.98 21.51
CA GLY A 236 -14.87 14.81 22.12
C GLY A 236 -15.20 13.51 21.40
N LYS A 237 -14.16 12.69 21.17
CA LYS A 237 -14.27 11.35 20.57
C LYS A 237 -13.84 10.25 21.52
N THR A 238 -14.31 9.04 21.26
CA THR A 238 -13.85 7.80 21.89
C THR A 238 -13.21 6.93 20.82
N GLU A 239 -11.96 6.52 21.06
CA GLU A 239 -11.25 5.62 20.15
C GLU A 239 -12.04 4.33 19.93
N ASN A 240 -12.20 3.96 18.66
CA ASN A 240 -12.77 2.70 18.20
C ASN A 240 -11.82 2.05 17.19
N SER A 241 -12.16 0.87 16.68
CA SER A 241 -11.44 0.24 15.58
C SER A 241 -12.26 -0.92 15.02
N GLN A 242 -13.50 -0.66 14.62
CA GLN A 242 -14.40 -1.69 14.13
C GLN A 242 -14.33 -1.79 12.61
N LEU A 243 -13.76 -2.89 12.11
CA LEU A 243 -13.82 -3.21 10.69
C LEU A 243 -15.23 -3.69 10.32
N LEU A 244 -15.81 -3.07 9.29
CA LEU A 244 -17.10 -3.45 8.71
C LEU A 244 -16.90 -4.50 7.60
N ALA A 245 -17.94 -5.29 7.33
CA ALA A 245 -17.85 -6.45 6.42
C ALA A 245 -17.52 -6.08 4.97
N ASN A 246 -17.74 -4.83 4.60
CA ASN A 246 -17.53 -4.25 3.28
C ASN A 246 -16.13 -3.64 3.08
N GLY A 247 -15.26 -3.71 4.10
CA GLY A 247 -13.89 -3.19 4.04
C GLY A 247 -13.72 -1.77 4.57
N ASN A 248 -14.82 -1.07 4.87
CA ASN A 248 -14.77 0.21 5.58
C ASN A 248 -14.52 -0.04 7.08
N GLN A 249 -14.14 0.98 7.83
CA GLN A 249 -13.85 0.87 9.25
C GLN A 249 -14.37 2.07 10.04
N ILE A 250 -14.95 1.83 11.20
CA ILE A 250 -15.24 2.87 12.18
C ILE A 250 -14.00 3.08 13.05
N ALA A 251 -13.39 4.25 12.94
CA ALA A 251 -12.15 4.63 13.61
C ALA A 251 -12.40 5.26 14.98
N ASP A 252 -13.39 6.14 15.09
CA ASP A 252 -13.70 6.84 16.34
C ASP A 252 -15.22 7.04 16.47
N LEU A 253 -15.72 7.11 17.71
CA LEU A 253 -17.12 7.37 18.02
C LEU A 253 -17.30 8.73 18.68
N GLY A 254 -18.35 9.44 18.29
CA GLY A 254 -18.74 10.74 18.80
C GLY A 254 -20.15 10.75 19.37
N THR A 255 -20.59 11.95 19.78
CA THR A 255 -21.98 12.20 20.19
C THR A 255 -22.43 13.56 19.71
N PHE A 256 -23.73 13.70 19.53
CA PHE A 256 -24.39 14.97 19.27
C PHE A 256 -25.59 15.14 20.21
N ILE A 257 -26.09 16.37 20.29
CA ILE A 257 -27.19 16.79 21.16
C ILE A 257 -28.39 17.08 20.28
N LYS A 258 -29.48 16.34 20.47
CA LYS A 258 -30.76 16.58 19.80
C LYS A 258 -31.48 17.78 20.42
N THR A 259 -32.36 18.39 19.65
CA THR A 259 -33.18 19.56 20.06
C THR A 259 -34.09 19.29 21.25
N ASP A 260 -34.42 18.02 21.53
CA ASP A 260 -35.16 17.59 22.71
C ASP A 260 -34.27 17.42 23.97
N GLY A 261 -32.96 17.67 23.84
CA GLY A 261 -31.95 17.57 24.89
C GLY A 261 -31.40 16.15 25.09
N THR A 262 -31.86 15.15 24.34
CA THR A 262 -31.25 13.82 24.34
C THR A 262 -29.91 13.83 23.58
N MET A 263 -29.05 12.86 23.87
CA MET A 263 -27.79 12.69 23.15
C MET A 263 -27.89 11.49 22.21
N GLY A 264 -27.20 11.56 21.08
CA GLY A 264 -26.92 10.39 20.25
C GLY A 264 -26.20 9.30 21.05
N THR A 265 -26.33 8.06 20.62
CA THR A 265 -25.76 6.92 21.33
C THR A 265 -24.36 6.57 20.86
N MET A 266 -23.49 6.23 21.81
CA MET A 266 -22.24 5.54 21.53
C MET A 266 -22.52 4.03 21.66
N GLY A 267 -23.02 3.43 20.58
CA GLY A 267 -23.21 1.98 20.45
C GLY A 267 -21.91 1.27 20.05
N GLU A 268 -22.02 0.05 19.51
CA GLU A 268 -20.88 -0.61 18.83
C GLU A 268 -20.49 0.18 17.57
N VAL A 269 -21.51 0.62 16.81
CA VAL A 269 -21.40 1.39 15.57
C VAL A 269 -21.62 2.90 15.82
N GLY A 270 -22.49 3.27 16.78
CA GLY A 270 -22.73 4.65 17.22
C GLY A 270 -23.47 5.54 16.23
N ASP A 271 -24.08 6.63 16.73
CA ASP A 271 -24.89 7.53 15.90
C ASP A 271 -24.05 8.62 15.20
N LEU A 272 -22.79 8.78 15.59
CA LEU A 272 -21.83 9.72 15.01
C LEU A 272 -20.45 9.07 15.08
N ALA A 273 -19.75 8.98 13.96
CA ALA A 273 -18.46 8.33 13.93
C ALA A 273 -17.54 8.90 12.87
N ASP A 274 -16.24 8.69 13.10
CA ASP A 274 -15.24 8.84 12.06
C ASP A 274 -15.09 7.51 11.30
N VAL A 275 -15.30 7.54 9.98
CA VAL A 275 -15.42 6.33 9.16
C VAL A 275 -14.31 6.29 8.11
N ASP A 276 -13.32 5.43 8.31
CA ASP A 276 -12.30 5.09 7.31
C ASP A 276 -12.96 4.37 6.11
N LEU A 277 -13.23 5.10 5.03
CA LEU A 277 -13.77 4.55 3.78
C LEU A 277 -12.68 3.81 2.99
N ALA A 278 -13.04 2.65 2.44
CA ALA A 278 -12.14 1.84 1.64
C ALA A 278 -11.88 2.50 0.28
N GLU A 279 -10.63 2.70 -0.11
CA GLU A 279 -10.29 3.32 -1.39
C GLU A 279 -9.97 2.26 -2.47
N ASP A 280 -10.65 2.36 -3.61
CA ASP A 280 -10.39 1.60 -4.83
C ASP A 280 -9.61 2.44 -5.85
N THR A 281 -8.32 2.14 -5.94
CA THR A 281 -7.40 2.80 -6.88
C THR A 281 -7.46 2.26 -8.32
N PHE A 282 -8.26 1.23 -8.60
CA PHE A 282 -8.45 0.70 -9.95
C PHE A 282 -9.40 1.57 -10.78
N HIS A 283 -10.51 2.00 -10.16
CA HIS A 283 -11.49 2.91 -10.75
C HIS A 283 -11.15 4.36 -10.41
N ARG A 284 -10.89 5.18 -11.44
CA ARG A 284 -10.47 6.58 -11.28
C ARG A 284 -10.94 7.45 -12.42
N GLU A 285 -11.27 8.68 -12.10
CA GLU A 285 -11.55 9.75 -13.06
C GLU A 285 -10.58 10.91 -12.86
N PHE A 286 -9.95 11.36 -13.95
CA PHE A 286 -9.02 12.47 -13.96
C PHE A 286 -9.70 13.69 -14.60
N THR A 287 -9.64 14.83 -13.93
CA THR A 287 -10.20 16.10 -14.43
C THR A 287 -9.38 16.68 -15.58
N ASP A 288 -8.07 16.37 -15.66
CA ASP A 288 -7.20 16.79 -16.75
C ASP A 288 -7.37 15.93 -18.02
N THR A 289 -7.97 16.52 -19.06
CA THR A 289 -8.08 15.87 -20.37
C THR A 289 -6.97 16.33 -21.32
N LEU A 290 -6.12 15.38 -21.75
CA LEU A 290 -5.18 15.63 -22.85
C LEU A 290 -5.93 15.57 -24.17
N THR A 291 -5.85 16.63 -24.98
CA THR A 291 -6.41 16.62 -26.34
C THR A 291 -5.64 15.61 -27.19
N ILE A 292 -6.30 14.52 -27.56
CA ILE A 292 -5.73 13.48 -28.41
C ILE A 292 -5.76 14.00 -29.86
N ALA A 293 -4.61 14.01 -30.54
CA ALA A 293 -4.56 14.30 -31.97
C ALA A 293 -5.35 13.23 -32.75
N ALA A 294 -6.14 13.63 -33.75
CA ALA A 294 -7.07 12.76 -34.51
C ALA A 294 -6.46 11.46 -35.07
N GLU A 295 -5.13 11.40 -35.24
CA GLU A 295 -4.41 10.21 -35.68
C GLU A 295 -4.43 9.07 -34.63
N ALA A 296 -4.50 9.40 -33.33
CA ALA A 296 -4.50 8.41 -32.25
C ALA A 296 -5.88 7.80 -31.96
N GLU A 297 -6.97 8.36 -32.48
CA GLU A 297 -8.32 7.76 -32.43
C GLU A 297 -8.45 6.50 -33.31
N THR A 298 -7.56 6.32 -34.28
CA THR A 298 -7.60 5.20 -35.23
C THR A 298 -6.83 3.96 -34.77
N LEU A 299 -6.13 4.04 -33.65
CA LEU A 299 -5.41 2.91 -33.08
C LEU A 299 -6.41 1.96 -32.40
N SER A 300 -6.54 0.73 -32.90
CA SER A 300 -7.32 -0.32 -32.23
C SER A 300 -6.86 -0.48 -30.79
N ASP A 301 -7.82 -0.53 -29.86
CA ASP A 301 -7.59 -0.65 -28.43
C ASP A 301 -6.69 -1.84 -28.09
N MET A 302 -5.43 -1.56 -27.75
CA MET A 302 -4.53 -2.52 -27.14
C MET A 302 -4.88 -2.65 -25.66
N GLN A 303 -6.01 -3.30 -25.35
CA GLN A 303 -6.34 -3.66 -23.98
C GLN A 303 -5.34 -4.72 -23.46
N LYS A 304 -4.67 -4.37 -22.36
CA LYS A 304 -3.94 -5.25 -21.42
C LYS A 304 -2.52 -5.70 -21.77
N GLN A 305 -1.59 -4.76 -22.00
CA GLN A 305 -0.17 -4.99 -21.66
C GLN A 305 0.49 -3.69 -21.18
N GLY A 306 0.83 -3.63 -19.90
CA GLY A 306 1.83 -2.69 -19.38
C GLY A 306 1.28 -1.40 -18.76
N SER A 307 1.85 -1.08 -17.60
CA SER A 307 1.63 0.11 -16.78
C SER A 307 1.77 1.42 -17.56
N SER A 308 0.95 2.40 -17.14
CA SER A 308 1.04 3.84 -17.37
C SER A 308 1.01 4.34 -18.83
N ILE A 309 0.11 5.30 -19.07
CA ILE A 309 -0.14 6.05 -20.31
C ILE A 309 -1.20 5.38 -21.21
N LYS A 310 -2.38 6.03 -21.25
CA LYS A 310 -3.65 5.73 -21.96
C LYS A 310 -4.70 4.97 -21.13
N ARG A 311 -5.52 5.73 -20.40
CA ARG A 311 -6.94 5.43 -20.14
C ARG A 311 -7.71 6.66 -20.63
N PRO A 312 -8.58 6.48 -21.63
CA PRO A 312 -9.97 6.22 -21.32
C PRO A 312 -10.45 4.97 -22.05
N LEU A 313 -11.53 4.34 -21.59
CA LEU A 313 -12.66 3.97 -22.44
C LEU A 313 -13.75 3.25 -21.64
N SER A 314 -14.95 3.67 -22.00
CA SER A 314 -16.27 3.32 -21.50
C SER A 314 -16.61 1.83 -21.54
N ARG A 315 -17.46 1.47 -20.57
CA ARG A 315 -18.29 0.26 -20.43
C ARG A 315 -18.74 -0.37 -21.74
N ASP A 316 -18.41 -1.65 -21.93
CA ASP A 316 -19.30 -2.75 -22.36
C ASP A 316 -18.50 -3.92 -22.96
N SER A 317 -18.58 -5.07 -22.28
CA SER A 317 -18.81 -6.43 -22.85
C SER A 317 -18.13 -7.54 -22.04
N LEU A 318 -18.94 -8.19 -21.22
CA LEU A 318 -18.68 -9.52 -20.65
C LEU A 318 -18.72 -10.56 -21.78
N LEU A 319 -17.60 -11.24 -22.08
CA LEU A 319 -17.60 -12.58 -22.70
C LEU A 319 -16.39 -13.42 -22.26
N PRO A 320 -16.53 -14.77 -22.20
CA PRO A 320 -15.60 -15.67 -21.51
C PRO A 320 -14.38 -16.04 -22.35
N TRP A 321 -13.21 -16.11 -21.71
CA TRP A 321 -11.93 -16.41 -22.33
C TRP A 321 -11.80 -17.90 -22.73
N ASP A 322 -11.49 -18.18 -24.00
CA ASP A 322 -10.95 -19.47 -24.48
C ASP A 322 -9.49 -19.29 -24.91
N TRP A 323 -8.58 -20.00 -24.27
CA TRP A 323 -7.13 -19.80 -24.31
C TRP A 323 -6.42 -20.45 -25.52
N LYS A 324 -7.15 -20.89 -26.55
CA LYS A 324 -6.61 -21.77 -27.60
C LYS A 324 -6.33 -21.16 -28.98
N THR A 325 -6.31 -19.85 -29.14
CA THR A 325 -5.95 -19.23 -30.44
C THR A 325 -4.81 -18.22 -30.33
N ILE A 326 -3.58 -18.71 -30.24
CA ILE A 326 -2.37 -17.95 -30.58
C ILE A 326 -1.74 -18.64 -31.81
N SER A 327 -1.82 -18.00 -32.98
CA SER A 327 -1.06 -18.38 -34.16
C SER A 327 0.17 -17.47 -34.31
N PRO A 328 1.37 -17.99 -34.64
CA PRO A 328 2.60 -17.21 -34.71
C PRO A 328 2.83 -16.69 -36.13
N THR A 329 2.90 -15.37 -36.32
CA THR A 329 3.60 -14.76 -37.47
C THR A 329 4.28 -13.48 -37.01
N TRP A 330 5.61 -13.54 -36.87
CA TRP A 330 6.46 -12.36 -36.76
C TRP A 330 7.65 -12.58 -37.68
N GLU A 331 7.53 -12.05 -38.90
CA GLU A 331 8.59 -11.95 -39.90
C GLU A 331 8.87 -10.46 -40.13
N GLY A 332 10.14 -10.05 -39.98
CA GLY A 332 10.70 -9.01 -40.85
C GLY A 332 11.36 -7.78 -40.21
N TYR A 333 12.70 -7.79 -40.27
CA TYR A 333 13.61 -6.66 -40.51
C TYR A 333 14.04 -5.73 -39.36
N VAL A 334 15.31 -5.84 -38.93
CA VAL A 334 16.39 -4.85 -39.19
C VAL A 334 17.78 -5.53 -39.27
N GLN A 335 18.31 -5.60 -40.51
CA GLN A 335 19.69 -5.38 -41.04
C GLN A 335 21.00 -5.86 -40.34
N SER A 336 21.68 -6.80 -41.03
CA SER A 336 23.12 -6.84 -41.50
C SER A 336 24.21 -6.04 -40.75
N SER A 337 25.47 -6.47 -40.52
CA SER A 337 26.41 -7.58 -40.87
C SER A 337 27.79 -7.18 -40.27
N PRO A 338 28.95 -7.87 -40.44
CA PRO A 338 29.25 -9.29 -40.71
C PRO A 338 30.24 -9.91 -39.69
N SER A 339 30.23 -11.24 -39.57
CA SER A 339 31.37 -12.02 -39.07
C SER A 339 32.46 -12.12 -40.12
N LEU A 340 33.74 -12.09 -39.71
CA LEU A 340 34.85 -12.74 -40.41
C LEU A 340 36.07 -12.90 -39.49
N LEU A 341 36.51 -14.18 -39.41
CA LEU A 341 37.72 -14.78 -38.82
C LEU A 341 37.78 -15.03 -37.32
#